data_AF-A0A7J2IR22-F1
#
_entry.id   AF-A0A7J2IR22-F1
#
_cell.length_a   1.000
_cell.length_b   1.000
_cell.length_c   1.000
_cell.angle_alpha   90.00
_cell.angle_beta   90.00
_cell.angle_gamma   90.00
#
_symmetry.space_group_name_H-M   'P 1'
#
loop_
_entity.id
_entity.type
_entity.pdbx_description
1 polymer ?
#
loop_
_entity_poly.entity_id
_entity_poly.type
_entity_poly.pdbx_seq_one_letter_code
_entity_poly.pdbx_strand_id
1 'polypeptide(L)'
;MREMERLKEVDFEIPNISSYLFNFAVKEGKWIEYLYGPFKKNAEEAVRNLANWERIVSDEETVSEGSIINFLNERKRVIDEVIEPVMDEWLKTHKKASYLDATIALICALEKTSRGKALELLEERKRVLQEFMSKIYEKIKDVKGIRLFENIKSRVAAIIDDLSKPATDLMKETYLELILNSVPRPIPREVQVSHYLFVGGPITRGGKVEPDLVKPTDFLERDIMLTKRRSGEDQVKFLRSSVEKVLKALLEQGMEPEDAVMHILSEMYKRFDVGELPEAELREKVKEIVTQSREERIKILSEFLFSHLMKKFVKD
;
A
#
# COMPACT_ATOMS: atom_id res chain seq x y z
N MET A 1 4.62 7.64 -31.66
CA MET A 1 5.82 7.55 -32.51
C MET A 1 7.01 6.85 -31.81
N ARG A 2 6.77 5.99 -30.80
CA ARG A 2 7.84 5.44 -29.94
C ARG A 2 8.35 4.07 -30.37
N GLU A 3 7.47 3.22 -30.90
CA GLU A 3 7.87 1.88 -31.36
C GLU A 3 8.62 1.92 -32.71
N MET A 4 8.30 2.88 -33.59
CA MET A 4 9.05 3.08 -34.84
C MET A 4 10.52 3.46 -34.57
N GLU A 5 10.79 4.22 -33.50
CA GLU A 5 12.15 4.57 -33.08
C GLU A 5 12.90 3.33 -32.59
N ARG A 6 12.26 2.51 -31.74
CA ARG A 6 12.82 1.24 -31.27
C ARG A 6 13.11 0.27 -32.42
N LEU A 7 12.19 0.12 -33.38
CA LEU A 7 12.38 -0.76 -34.54
C LEU A 7 13.59 -0.35 -35.40
N LYS A 8 13.89 0.96 -35.49
CA LYS A 8 15.11 1.46 -36.13
C LYS A 8 16.36 1.10 -35.33
N GLU A 9 16.31 1.17 -34.00
CA GLU A 9 17.43 0.79 -33.11
C GLU A 9 17.79 -0.69 -33.22
N VAL A 10 16.82 -1.58 -33.48
CA VAL A 10 17.03 -3.04 -33.61
C VAL A 10 17.18 -3.54 -35.05
N ASP A 11 17.44 -2.61 -35.98
CA ASP A 11 17.61 -2.86 -37.42
C ASP A 11 16.50 -3.77 -37.98
N PHE A 12 15.24 -3.44 -37.63
CA PHE A 12 14.07 -4.10 -38.19
C PHE A 12 13.57 -3.30 -39.38
N GLU A 13 13.63 -3.91 -40.57
CA GLU A 13 13.10 -3.29 -41.78
C GLU A 13 11.58 -3.18 -41.68
N ILE A 14 11.09 -1.93 -41.65
CA ILE A 14 9.67 -1.63 -41.60
C ILE A 14 9.16 -1.60 -43.03
N PRO A 15 8.28 -2.54 -43.45
CA PRO A 15 7.77 -2.55 -44.80
C PRO A 15 7.05 -1.24 -45.11
N ASN A 16 7.51 -0.53 -46.15
CA ASN A 16 6.89 0.72 -46.61
C ASN A 16 5.63 0.44 -47.45
N ILE A 17 4.69 -0.30 -46.85
CA ILE A 17 3.41 -0.69 -47.44
C ILE A 17 2.31 -0.02 -46.62
N SER A 18 1.41 0.71 -47.27
CA SER A 18 0.36 1.50 -46.61
C SER A 18 -0.50 0.65 -45.66
N SER A 19 -0.87 -0.56 -46.05
CA SER A 19 -1.64 -1.49 -45.22
C SER A 19 -0.87 -1.98 -43.99
N TYR A 20 0.45 -2.17 -44.11
CA TYR A 20 1.30 -2.51 -42.98
C TYR A 20 1.38 -1.36 -41.99
N LEU A 21 1.69 -0.15 -42.47
CA LEU A 21 1.82 1.05 -41.64
C LEU A 21 0.50 1.39 -40.93
N PHE A 22 -0.64 1.21 -41.61
CA PHE A 22 -1.96 1.37 -40.99
C PHE A 22 -2.20 0.36 -39.87
N ASN A 23 -1.99 -0.94 -40.14
CA ASN A 23 -2.18 -1.99 -39.14
C ASN A 23 -1.24 -1.83 -37.94
N PHE A 24 0.01 -1.44 -38.19
CA PHE A 24 0.98 -1.10 -37.16
C PHE A 24 0.47 0.06 -36.30
N ALA A 25 0.07 1.18 -36.91
CA ALA A 25 -0.44 2.35 -36.20
C ALA A 25 -1.68 2.03 -35.34
N VAL A 26 -2.60 1.20 -35.85
CA VAL A 26 -3.78 0.75 -35.09
C VAL A 26 -3.40 -0.09 -33.88
N LYS A 27 -2.45 -1.02 -34.01
CA LYS A 27 -1.98 -1.85 -32.89
C LYS A 27 -1.26 -1.02 -31.84
N GLU A 28 -0.36 -0.14 -32.26
CA GLU A 28 0.35 0.77 -31.37
C GLU A 28 -0.61 1.74 -30.66
N GLY A 29 -1.61 2.24 -31.38
CA GLY A 29 -2.66 3.09 -30.80
C GLY A 29 -3.39 2.42 -29.64
N LYS A 30 -3.74 1.14 -29.78
CA LYS A 30 -4.38 0.36 -28.71
C LYS A 30 -3.47 0.17 -27.50
N TRP A 31 -2.18 -0.09 -27.72
CA TRP A 31 -1.20 -0.18 -26.63
C TRP A 31 -1.04 1.14 -25.90
N ILE A 32 -0.95 2.25 -26.62
CA ILE A 32 -0.86 3.58 -26.01
C ILE A 32 -2.12 3.85 -25.18
N GLU A 33 -3.31 3.62 -25.73
CA GLU A 33 -4.58 3.81 -25.02
C GLU A 33 -4.63 2.97 -23.74
N TYR A 34 -4.26 1.68 -23.83
CA TYR A 34 -4.26 0.77 -22.69
C TYR A 34 -3.24 1.16 -21.61
N LEU A 35 -1.99 1.44 -22.00
CA LEU A 35 -0.90 1.75 -21.08
C LEU A 35 -1.13 3.08 -20.35
N TYR A 36 -1.58 4.10 -21.08
CA TYR A 36 -1.82 5.44 -20.54
C TYR A 36 -3.15 5.59 -19.79
N GLY A 37 -4.09 4.66 -19.99
CA GLY A 37 -5.39 4.65 -19.33
C GLY A 37 -5.50 3.51 -18.30
N PRO A 38 -6.13 2.37 -18.65
CA PRO A 38 -6.41 1.27 -17.73
C PRO A 38 -5.21 0.77 -16.92
N PHE A 39 -4.07 0.50 -17.57
CA PHE A 39 -2.91 -0.05 -16.87
C PHE A 39 -2.39 0.89 -15.79
N LYS A 40 -2.17 2.16 -16.14
CA LYS A 40 -1.70 3.18 -15.19
C LYS A 40 -2.64 3.28 -13.98
N LYS A 41 -3.95 3.36 -14.21
CA LYS A 41 -4.94 3.44 -13.14
C LYS A 41 -4.90 2.20 -12.24
N ASN A 42 -4.86 1.00 -12.83
CA ASN A 42 -4.79 -0.25 -12.08
C ASN A 42 -3.51 -0.34 -11.24
N ALA A 43 -2.37 0.09 -11.79
CA ALA A 43 -1.10 0.13 -11.07
C ALA A 43 -1.16 1.11 -9.87
N GLU A 44 -1.68 2.32 -10.07
CA GLU A 44 -1.85 3.32 -9.01
C GLU A 44 -2.81 2.83 -7.89
N GLU A 45 -3.86 2.11 -8.24
CA GLU A 45 -4.78 1.50 -7.28
C GLU A 45 -4.13 0.34 -6.51
N ALA A 46 -3.36 -0.51 -7.20
CA ALA A 46 -2.73 -1.69 -6.61
C ALA A 46 -1.62 -1.34 -5.61
N VAL A 47 -0.92 -0.21 -5.77
CA VAL A 47 0.18 0.21 -4.87
C VAL A 47 -0.30 0.93 -3.60
N ARG A 48 -1.61 1.13 -3.39
CA ARG A 48 -2.12 1.84 -2.20
C ARG A 48 -1.78 1.12 -0.90
N ASN A 49 -2.05 -0.18 -0.83
CA ASN A 49 -1.69 -1.00 0.34
C ASN A 49 -0.17 -1.13 0.48
N LEU A 50 0.54 -1.24 -0.65
CA LEU A 50 1.99 -1.28 -0.67
C LEU A 50 2.59 -0.02 -0.03
N ALA A 51 2.06 1.16 -0.32
CA ALA A 51 2.53 2.42 0.26
C ALA A 51 2.40 2.46 1.80
N ASN A 52 1.38 1.80 2.38
CA ASN A 52 1.27 1.68 3.84
C ASN A 52 2.38 0.79 4.40
N TRP A 53 2.63 -0.35 3.77
CA TRP A 53 3.70 -1.25 4.16
C TRP A 53 5.08 -0.59 4.00
N GLU A 54 5.31 0.17 2.94
CA GLU A 54 6.55 0.94 2.71
C GLU A 54 6.84 1.89 3.87
N ARG A 55 5.82 2.60 4.37
CA ARG A 55 5.97 3.47 5.55
C ARG A 55 6.35 2.68 6.79
N ILE A 56 5.63 1.58 7.05
CA ILE A 56 5.88 0.74 8.22
C ILE A 56 7.31 0.20 8.18
N VAL A 57 7.76 -0.38 7.06
CA VAL A 57 9.11 -0.98 6.96
C VAL A 57 10.25 0.04 6.91
N SER A 58 9.93 1.30 6.60
CA SER A 58 10.89 2.42 6.61
C SER A 58 11.11 3.00 8.00
N ASP A 59 10.22 2.75 8.96
CA ASP A 59 10.45 3.11 10.36
C ASP A 59 11.59 2.24 10.95
N GLU A 60 12.45 2.80 11.78
CA GLU A 60 13.57 2.09 12.41
C GLU A 60 13.22 1.55 13.80
N GLU A 61 12.24 2.11 14.49
CA GLU A 61 11.97 1.81 15.90
C GLU A 61 11.01 0.63 16.09
N THR A 62 10.16 0.30 15.10
CA THR A 62 8.98 -0.57 15.31
C THR A 62 8.84 -1.73 14.30
N VAL A 63 9.79 -1.90 13.37
CA VAL A 63 9.64 -2.88 12.29
C VAL A 63 9.78 -4.32 12.79
N SER A 64 8.67 -5.05 12.72
CA SER A 64 8.66 -6.49 12.94
C SER A 64 9.00 -7.27 11.66
N GLU A 65 9.63 -8.43 11.83
CA GLU A 65 9.98 -9.33 10.71
C GLU A 65 8.74 -9.73 9.88
N GLY A 66 7.58 -9.92 10.55
CA GLY A 66 6.31 -10.19 9.89
C GLY A 66 5.82 -9.05 9.00
N SER A 67 6.11 -7.79 9.36
CA SER A 67 5.78 -6.63 8.52
C SER A 67 6.62 -6.60 7.25
N ILE A 68 7.90 -6.99 7.33
CA ILE A 68 8.78 -7.11 6.17
C ILE A 68 8.27 -8.22 5.22
N ILE A 69 7.84 -9.36 5.75
CA ILE A 69 7.25 -10.43 4.93
C ILE A 69 5.99 -9.93 4.22
N ASN A 70 5.08 -9.28 4.95
CA ASN A 70 3.84 -8.77 4.37
C ASN A 70 4.14 -7.73 3.28
N PHE A 71 5.10 -6.84 3.51
CA PHE A 71 5.58 -5.90 2.52
C PHE A 71 6.11 -6.61 1.25
N LEU A 72 7.00 -7.58 1.39
CA LEU A 72 7.60 -8.31 0.25
C LEU A 72 6.59 -9.20 -0.49
N ASN A 73 5.57 -9.70 0.20
CA ASN A 73 4.46 -10.42 -0.42
C ASN A 73 3.53 -9.47 -1.16
N GLU A 74 3.26 -8.29 -0.61
CA GLU A 74 2.44 -7.27 -1.27
C GLU A 74 3.12 -6.76 -2.55
N ARG A 75 4.45 -6.56 -2.55
CA ARG A 75 5.21 -6.27 -3.77
C ARG A 75 5.00 -7.35 -4.83
N LYS A 76 5.19 -8.61 -4.44
CA LYS A 76 5.01 -9.75 -5.33
C LYS A 76 3.59 -9.80 -5.90
N ARG A 77 2.58 -9.60 -5.05
CA ARG A 77 1.17 -9.56 -5.48
C ARG A 77 0.94 -8.52 -6.57
N VAL A 78 1.42 -7.29 -6.39
CA VAL A 78 1.26 -6.22 -7.40
C VAL A 78 2.00 -6.57 -8.70
N ILE A 79 3.20 -7.16 -8.59
CA ILE A 79 3.96 -7.62 -9.76
C ILE A 79 3.18 -8.69 -10.53
N ASP A 80 2.80 -9.78 -9.86
CA ASP A 80 2.17 -10.95 -10.46
C ASP A 80 0.78 -10.63 -11.04
N GLU A 81 -0.01 -9.77 -10.38
CA GLU A 81 -1.39 -9.48 -10.78
C GLU A 81 -1.52 -8.33 -11.80
N VAL A 82 -0.59 -7.37 -11.80
CA VAL A 82 -0.75 -6.12 -12.57
C VAL A 82 0.37 -5.89 -13.57
N ILE A 83 1.63 -6.06 -13.17
CA ILE A 83 2.77 -5.63 -13.98
C ILE A 83 3.22 -6.72 -14.94
N GLU A 84 3.45 -7.93 -14.43
CA GLU A 84 3.96 -9.06 -15.21
C GLU A 84 3.06 -9.44 -16.39
N PRO A 85 1.73 -9.54 -16.24
CA PRO A 85 0.85 -9.88 -17.37
C PRO A 85 0.93 -8.87 -18.51
N VAL A 86 1.10 -7.58 -18.19
CA VAL A 86 1.20 -6.51 -19.18
C VAL A 86 2.55 -6.54 -19.89
N MET A 87 3.64 -6.75 -19.15
CA MET A 87 4.98 -6.87 -19.72
C MET A 87 5.06 -8.08 -20.66
N ASP A 88 4.56 -9.24 -20.24
CA ASP A 88 4.59 -10.48 -21.03
C ASP A 88 3.78 -10.34 -22.31
N GLU A 89 2.59 -9.73 -22.25
CA GLU A 89 1.77 -9.51 -23.45
C GLU A 89 2.40 -8.47 -24.38
N TRP A 90 3.00 -7.41 -23.84
CA TRP A 90 3.71 -6.42 -24.65
C TRP A 90 4.87 -7.06 -25.40
N LEU A 91 5.69 -7.87 -24.74
CA LEU A 91 6.81 -8.59 -25.36
C LEU A 91 6.37 -9.55 -26.47
N LYS A 92 5.24 -10.24 -26.31
CA LYS A 92 4.69 -11.12 -27.36
C LYS A 92 4.30 -10.35 -28.62
N THR A 93 3.77 -9.13 -28.46
CA THR A 93 3.30 -8.34 -29.60
C THR A 93 4.38 -7.52 -30.29
N HIS A 94 5.50 -7.22 -29.61
CA HIS A 94 6.59 -6.39 -30.13
C HIS A 94 7.80 -7.26 -30.52
N LYS A 95 8.01 -7.42 -31.83
CA LYS A 95 9.07 -8.28 -32.37
C LYS A 95 10.46 -7.78 -31.98
N LYS A 96 11.37 -8.71 -31.64
CA LYS A 96 12.75 -8.42 -31.19
C LYS A 96 12.82 -7.47 -29.98
N ALA A 97 11.75 -7.33 -29.20
CA ALA A 97 11.79 -6.48 -28.03
C ALA A 97 12.45 -7.20 -26.85
N SER A 98 13.22 -6.43 -26.08
CA SER A 98 13.85 -6.89 -24.85
C SER A 98 13.01 -6.54 -23.62
N TYR A 99 13.31 -7.15 -22.46
CA TYR A 99 12.70 -6.74 -21.19
C TYR A 99 12.99 -5.27 -20.84
N LEU A 100 14.16 -4.75 -21.25
CA LEU A 100 14.48 -3.33 -21.13
C LEU A 100 13.51 -2.47 -21.96
N ASP A 101 13.21 -2.85 -23.20
CA ASP A 101 12.27 -2.10 -24.05
C ASP A 101 10.87 -2.05 -23.43
N ALA A 102 10.39 -3.19 -22.94
CA ALA A 102 9.09 -3.28 -22.27
C ALA A 102 9.06 -2.42 -21.01
N THR A 103 10.11 -2.51 -20.18
CA THR A 103 10.26 -1.70 -18.96
C THR A 103 10.20 -0.21 -19.28
N ILE A 104 10.93 0.24 -20.29
CA ILE A 104 10.93 1.65 -20.69
C ILE A 104 9.57 2.09 -21.22
N ALA A 105 8.87 1.24 -21.99
CA ALA A 105 7.52 1.55 -22.46
C ALA A 105 6.52 1.72 -21.30
N LEU A 106 6.58 0.83 -20.31
CA LEU A 106 5.72 0.88 -19.12
C LEU A 106 6.05 2.08 -18.24
N ILE A 107 7.34 2.38 -17.98
CA ILE A 107 7.76 3.58 -17.24
C ILE A 107 7.31 4.86 -17.95
N CYS A 108 7.45 4.94 -19.27
CA CYS A 108 6.95 6.08 -20.05
C CYS A 108 5.46 6.33 -19.80
N ALA A 109 4.67 5.27 -19.69
CA ALA A 109 3.23 5.36 -19.43
C ALA A 109 2.92 5.78 -17.99
N LEU A 110 3.55 5.13 -17.01
CA LEU A 110 3.38 5.42 -15.58
C LEU A 110 3.76 6.86 -15.24
N GLU A 111 4.95 7.30 -15.67
CA GLU A 111 5.53 8.62 -15.36
C GLU A 111 5.15 9.70 -16.39
N LYS A 112 4.39 9.35 -17.43
CA LYS A 112 3.98 10.25 -18.53
C LYS A 112 5.16 11.00 -19.15
N THR A 113 6.21 10.26 -19.51
CA THR A 113 7.48 10.82 -19.96
C THR A 113 7.94 10.28 -21.33
N SER A 114 9.10 10.75 -21.82
CA SER A 114 9.74 10.30 -23.07
C SER A 114 10.68 9.10 -22.85
N ARG A 115 11.05 8.38 -23.93
CA ARG A 115 11.96 7.22 -23.86
C ARG A 115 13.31 7.57 -23.21
N GLY A 116 13.93 8.67 -23.66
CA GLY A 116 15.21 9.13 -23.09
C GLY A 116 15.11 9.45 -21.60
N LYS A 117 14.04 10.14 -21.17
CA LYS A 117 13.84 10.44 -19.75
C LYS A 117 13.49 9.20 -18.93
N ALA A 118 12.76 8.24 -19.50
CA ALA A 118 12.49 6.97 -18.84
C ALA A 118 13.76 6.12 -18.62
N LEU A 119 14.75 6.19 -19.51
CA LEU A 119 16.05 5.55 -19.31
C LEU A 119 16.82 6.18 -18.15
N GLU A 120 16.84 7.51 -18.06
CA GLU A 120 17.43 8.21 -16.91
C GLU A 120 16.73 7.82 -15.60
N LEU A 121 15.39 7.79 -15.60
CA LEU A 121 14.60 7.37 -14.45
C LEU A 121 14.89 5.92 -14.08
N LEU A 122 15.05 5.01 -15.05
CA LEU A 122 15.35 3.61 -14.77
C LEU A 122 16.63 3.46 -13.94
N GLU A 123 17.70 4.17 -14.31
CA GLU A 123 18.97 4.15 -13.57
C GLU A 123 18.85 4.77 -12.18
N GLU A 124 18.08 5.85 -12.03
CA GLU A 124 17.75 6.41 -10.72
C GLU A 124 16.99 5.40 -9.85
N ARG A 125 15.93 4.80 -10.40
CA ARG A 125 15.08 3.82 -9.71
C ARG A 125 15.86 2.57 -9.31
N LYS A 126 16.83 2.16 -10.11
CA LYS A 126 17.73 1.05 -9.82
C LYS A 126 18.61 1.31 -8.59
N ARG A 127 19.22 2.50 -8.49
CA ARG A 127 19.99 2.90 -7.30
C ARG A 127 19.11 2.96 -6.05
N VAL A 128 17.96 3.61 -6.15
CA VAL A 128 17.00 3.74 -5.03
C VAL A 128 16.50 2.38 -4.57
N LEU A 129 16.13 1.50 -5.50
CA LEU A 129 15.66 0.16 -5.18
C LEU A 129 16.76 -0.69 -4.53
N GLN A 130 18.00 -0.58 -5.03
CA GLN A 130 19.14 -1.32 -4.48
C GLN A 130 19.43 -0.91 -3.04
N GLU A 131 19.47 0.39 -2.75
CA GLU A 131 19.65 0.90 -1.39
C GLU A 131 18.52 0.41 -0.48
N PHE A 132 17.27 0.56 -0.93
CA PHE A 132 16.10 0.17 -0.17
C PHE A 132 16.06 -1.33 0.12
N MET A 133 16.27 -2.19 -0.89
CA MET A 133 16.31 -3.64 -0.71
C MET A 133 17.47 -4.08 0.18
N SER A 134 18.62 -3.39 0.13
CA SER A 134 19.75 -3.65 1.03
C SER A 134 19.38 -3.38 2.49
N LYS A 135 18.70 -2.26 2.78
CA LYS A 135 18.18 -1.98 4.13
C LYS A 135 17.21 -3.06 4.61
N ILE A 136 16.31 -3.51 3.73
CA ILE A 136 15.38 -4.60 4.04
C ILE A 136 16.14 -5.90 4.31
N TYR A 137 17.14 -6.24 3.49
CA TYR A 137 17.94 -7.44 3.65
C TYR A 137 18.69 -7.46 4.99
N GLU A 138 19.30 -6.34 5.36
CA GLU A 138 19.99 -6.20 6.65
C GLU A 138 19.07 -6.44 7.85
N LYS A 139 17.80 -6.01 7.77
CA LYS A 139 16.79 -6.27 8.83
C LYS A 139 16.39 -7.75 8.93
N ILE A 140 16.52 -8.55 7.86
CA ILE A 140 16.06 -9.95 7.85
C ILE A 140 17.19 -10.99 7.82
N LYS A 141 18.45 -10.61 7.53
CA LYS A 141 19.53 -11.57 7.27
C LYS A 141 19.76 -12.57 8.41
N ASP A 142 19.61 -12.13 9.65
CA ASP A 142 19.91 -12.92 10.86
C ASP A 142 18.73 -13.78 11.36
N VAL A 143 17.55 -13.68 10.73
CA VAL A 143 16.35 -14.42 11.15
C VAL A 143 16.48 -15.91 10.83
N LYS A 144 16.62 -16.78 11.83
CA LYS A 144 16.85 -18.24 11.63
C LYS A 144 15.60 -19.07 11.90
N GLY A 145 15.53 -20.26 11.28
CA GLY A 145 14.61 -21.33 11.68
C GLY A 145 13.27 -21.39 10.93
N ILE A 146 13.00 -20.48 10.00
CA ILE A 146 11.76 -20.49 9.20
C ILE A 146 12.12 -20.59 7.72
N ARG A 147 11.78 -21.73 7.07
CA ARG A 147 12.06 -21.99 5.65
C ARG A 147 11.53 -20.89 4.71
N LEU A 148 10.41 -20.26 5.07
CA LEU A 148 9.84 -19.13 4.32
C LEU A 148 10.79 -17.93 4.28
N PHE A 149 11.48 -17.63 5.40
CA PHE A 149 12.46 -16.53 5.46
C PHE A 149 13.66 -16.80 4.57
N GLU A 150 14.17 -18.03 4.54
CA GLU A 150 15.33 -18.38 3.70
C GLU A 150 15.06 -18.15 2.20
N ASN A 151 13.85 -18.52 1.73
CA ASN A 151 13.44 -18.25 0.35
C ASN A 151 13.29 -16.75 0.05
N ILE A 152 12.80 -15.98 1.02
CA ILE A 152 12.63 -14.53 0.87
C ILE A 152 13.99 -13.83 0.85
N LYS A 153 14.90 -14.21 1.76
CA LYS A 153 16.27 -13.70 1.80
C LYS A 153 17.00 -13.96 0.49
N SER A 154 16.96 -15.19 -0.02
CA SER A 154 17.64 -15.53 -1.27
C SER A 154 17.10 -14.74 -2.45
N ARG A 155 15.77 -14.54 -2.52
CA ARG A 155 15.15 -13.69 -3.55
C ARG A 155 15.61 -12.24 -3.45
N VAL A 156 15.60 -11.66 -2.25
CA VAL A 156 16.03 -10.26 -2.03
C VAL A 156 17.52 -10.10 -2.35
N ALA A 157 18.37 -11.03 -1.91
CA ALA A 157 19.80 -11.03 -2.21
C ALA A 157 20.07 -11.14 -3.72
N ALA A 158 19.33 -12.00 -4.43
CA ALA A 158 19.44 -12.13 -5.89
C ALA A 158 19.06 -10.84 -6.61
N ILE A 159 18.00 -10.15 -6.17
CA ILE A 159 17.61 -8.84 -6.74
C ILE A 159 18.70 -7.80 -6.46
N ILE A 160 19.27 -7.74 -5.24
CA ILE A 160 20.33 -6.78 -4.89
C ILE A 160 21.59 -6.99 -5.76
N ASP A 161 22.02 -8.25 -5.91
CA ASP A 161 23.17 -8.60 -6.76
C ASP A 161 22.91 -8.20 -8.22
N ASP A 162 21.72 -8.54 -8.73
CA ASP A 162 21.34 -8.25 -10.10
C ASP A 162 21.23 -6.75 -10.39
N LEU A 163 20.73 -5.95 -9.45
CA LEU A 163 20.70 -4.48 -9.55
C LEU A 163 22.10 -3.85 -9.67
N SER A 164 23.18 -4.58 -9.40
CA SER A 164 24.55 -4.10 -9.62
C SER A 164 25.02 -4.22 -11.07
N LYS A 165 24.33 -5.01 -11.90
CA LYS A 165 24.68 -5.25 -13.32
C LYS A 165 24.21 -4.11 -14.21
N PRO A 166 24.71 -3.98 -15.46
CA PRO A 166 24.18 -3.03 -16.44
C PRO A 166 22.68 -3.23 -16.67
N ALA A 167 21.93 -2.14 -16.97
CA ALA A 167 20.48 -2.21 -17.17
C ALA A 167 20.04 -3.09 -18.35
N THR A 168 20.95 -3.45 -19.26
CA THR A 168 20.69 -4.39 -20.36
C THR A 168 20.69 -5.86 -19.91
N ASP A 169 21.34 -6.16 -18.78
CA ASP A 169 21.73 -7.52 -18.39
C ASP A 169 20.99 -7.98 -17.13
N LEU A 170 19.88 -7.32 -16.78
CA LEU A 170 19.06 -7.63 -15.62
C LEU A 170 18.15 -8.85 -15.88
N MET A 171 17.81 -9.55 -14.80
CA MET A 171 16.80 -10.61 -14.80
C MET A 171 15.39 -10.04 -14.93
N LYS A 172 14.45 -10.85 -15.43
CA LYS A 172 13.03 -10.49 -15.58
C LYS A 172 12.46 -9.93 -14.28
N GLU A 173 12.74 -10.61 -13.17
CA GLU A 173 12.27 -10.28 -11.83
C GLU A 173 12.73 -8.90 -11.39
N THR A 174 13.96 -8.53 -11.72
CA THR A 174 14.52 -7.20 -11.41
C THR A 174 13.85 -6.11 -12.22
N TYR A 175 13.58 -6.33 -13.51
CA TYR A 175 12.80 -5.38 -14.32
C TYR A 175 11.40 -5.16 -13.75
N LEU A 176 10.71 -6.22 -13.32
CA LEU A 176 9.38 -6.12 -12.70
C LEU A 176 9.39 -5.28 -11.43
N GLU A 177 10.40 -5.47 -10.57
CA GLU A 177 10.60 -4.67 -9.36
C GLU A 177 10.91 -3.19 -9.69
N LEU A 178 11.66 -2.91 -10.76
CA LEU A 178 11.94 -1.55 -11.23
C LEU A 178 10.69 -0.86 -11.77
N ILE A 179 9.82 -1.58 -12.50
CA ILE A 179 8.53 -1.05 -12.95
C ILE A 179 7.65 -0.74 -11.74
N LEU A 180 7.58 -1.64 -10.75
CA LEU A 180 6.85 -1.41 -9.50
C LEU A 180 7.37 -0.17 -8.77
N ASN A 181 8.69 0.02 -8.74
CA ASN A 181 9.32 1.19 -8.14
C ASN A 181 9.07 2.50 -8.92
N SER A 182 8.58 2.41 -10.15
CA SER A 182 8.23 3.54 -11.01
C SER A 182 6.74 3.88 -11.00
N VAL A 183 5.91 3.10 -10.30
CA VAL A 183 4.49 3.43 -10.12
C VAL A 183 4.39 4.61 -9.14
N PRO A 184 3.76 5.74 -9.53
CA PRO A 184 3.57 6.87 -8.62
C PRO A 184 2.87 6.42 -7.34
N ARG A 185 3.48 6.70 -6.19
CA ARG A 185 2.84 6.44 -4.90
C ARG A 185 1.71 7.47 -4.70
N PRO A 186 0.58 7.07 -4.11
CA PRO A 186 -0.46 8.02 -3.75
C PRO A 186 0.16 9.06 -2.80
N ILE A 187 0.10 10.33 -3.17
CA ILE A 187 0.56 11.43 -2.30
C ILE A 187 -0.24 11.29 -1.01
N PRO A 188 0.42 11.01 0.14
CA PRO A 188 -0.28 11.14 1.41
C PRO A 188 -0.81 12.57 1.46
N ARG A 189 -2.13 12.73 1.54
CA ARG A 189 -2.67 13.95 2.16
C ARG A 189 -2.04 14.03 3.56
N GLU A 190 -1.88 15.22 4.13
CA GLU A 190 -1.42 15.40 5.51
C GLU A 190 -2.28 14.56 6.47
N VAL A 191 -1.88 13.32 6.67
CA VAL A 191 -2.60 12.29 7.39
C VAL A 191 -1.54 11.57 8.19
N GLN A 192 -1.66 11.68 9.51
CA GLN A 192 -0.80 11.01 10.46
C GLN A 192 -1.14 9.51 10.43
N VAL A 193 -0.42 8.77 9.58
CA VAL A 193 -0.56 7.32 9.46
C VAL A 193 0.09 6.70 10.70
N SER A 194 -0.72 6.06 11.55
CA SER A 194 -0.23 5.30 12.70
C SER A 194 0.16 3.88 12.28
N HIS A 195 1.15 3.29 12.96
CA HIS A 195 1.55 1.89 12.82
C HIS A 195 0.40 0.89 13.03
N TYR A 196 -0.65 1.30 13.74
CA TYR A 196 -1.78 0.45 14.09
C TYR A 196 -2.92 0.49 13.07
N LEU A 197 -2.92 1.45 12.14
CA LEU A 197 -4.04 1.71 11.24
C LEU A 197 -3.61 1.74 9.78
N PHE A 198 -4.12 0.78 9.03
CA PHE A 198 -3.93 0.71 7.58
C PHE A 198 -4.96 1.56 6.86
N VAL A 199 -4.53 2.67 6.25
CA VAL A 199 -5.38 3.48 5.36
C VAL A 199 -5.66 2.71 4.08
N GLY A 200 -6.83 2.06 4.02
CA GLY A 200 -7.35 1.47 2.80
C GLY A 200 -7.75 2.55 1.80
N GLY A 201 -7.69 2.25 0.50
CA GLY A 201 -8.39 3.04 -0.50
C GLY A 201 -9.91 2.96 -0.27
N PRO A 202 -10.70 3.95 -0.75
CA PRO A 202 -12.14 3.92 -0.58
C PRO A 202 -12.69 2.69 -1.32
N ILE A 203 -13.45 1.86 -0.61
CA ILE A 203 -14.08 0.68 -1.18
C ILE A 203 -15.28 1.17 -1.98
N THR A 204 -15.32 0.83 -3.27
CA THR A 204 -16.51 1.07 -4.09
C THR A 204 -17.52 -0.04 -3.83
N ARG A 205 -18.67 0.31 -3.23
CA ARG A 205 -19.83 -0.59 -3.11
C ARG A 205 -21.03 0.05 -3.78
N GLY A 206 -21.54 -0.59 -4.84
CA GLY A 206 -22.78 -0.18 -5.51
C GLY A 206 -22.75 1.23 -6.11
N GLY A 207 -21.60 1.69 -6.62
CA GLY A 207 -21.46 3.03 -7.21
C GLY A 207 -21.36 4.18 -6.21
N LYS A 208 -21.31 3.88 -4.90
CA LYS A 208 -20.96 4.85 -3.85
C LYS A 208 -19.54 4.56 -3.35
N VAL A 209 -18.72 5.59 -3.30
CA VAL A 209 -17.37 5.59 -2.75
C VAL A 209 -17.54 5.71 -1.24
N GLU A 210 -17.16 4.69 -0.46
CA GLU A 210 -17.09 4.85 1.00
C GLU A 210 -16.12 6.01 1.32
N PRO A 211 -16.40 6.86 2.32
CA PRO A 211 -15.51 7.96 2.68
C PRO A 211 -14.13 7.41 3.04
N ASP A 212 -13.08 8.14 2.64
CA ASP A 212 -11.69 7.75 2.91
C ASP A 212 -11.47 7.59 4.42
N LEU A 213 -10.84 6.48 4.84
CA LEU A 213 -10.50 6.22 6.24
C LEU A 213 -9.19 6.95 6.58
N VAL A 214 -9.31 8.20 7.02
CA VAL A 214 -8.19 9.13 7.19
C VAL A 214 -7.78 9.26 8.66
N LYS A 215 -8.74 9.37 9.56
CA LYS A 215 -8.53 9.55 11.01
C LYS A 215 -8.66 8.22 11.75
N PRO A 216 -8.00 8.04 12.91
CA PRO A 216 -8.21 6.87 13.76
C PRO A 216 -9.67 6.55 14.05
N THR A 217 -10.48 7.59 14.23
CA THR A 217 -11.93 7.47 14.48
C THR A 217 -12.74 6.99 13.27
N ASP A 218 -12.26 7.19 12.03
CA ASP A 218 -12.90 6.66 10.81
C ASP A 218 -12.83 5.12 10.78
N PHE A 219 -11.70 4.56 11.19
CA PHE A 219 -11.54 3.10 11.31
C PHE A 219 -12.45 2.52 12.37
N LEU A 220 -12.58 3.21 13.51
CA LEU A 220 -13.44 2.76 14.59
C LEU A 220 -14.92 2.77 14.20
N GLU A 221 -15.37 3.82 13.50
CA GLU A 221 -16.74 3.90 12.97
C GLU A 221 -17.06 2.71 12.07
N ARG A 222 -16.21 2.44 11.07
CA ARG A 222 -16.34 1.27 10.19
C ARG A 222 -16.38 -0.02 10.99
N ASP A 223 -15.46 -0.19 11.94
CA ASP A 223 -15.34 -1.42 12.71
C ASP A 223 -16.53 -1.62 13.65
N ILE A 224 -17.12 -0.57 14.23
CA ILE A 224 -18.39 -0.63 14.97
C ILE A 224 -19.52 -1.13 14.04
N MET A 225 -19.64 -0.57 12.83
CA MET A 225 -20.66 -1.01 11.85
C MET A 225 -20.47 -2.49 11.44
N LEU A 226 -19.23 -2.94 11.27
CA LEU A 226 -18.91 -4.34 10.97
C LEU A 226 -19.16 -5.25 12.17
N THR A 227 -18.95 -4.76 13.39
CA THR A 227 -19.20 -5.49 14.64
C THR A 227 -20.67 -5.86 14.78
N LYS A 228 -21.60 -5.00 14.36
CA LYS A 228 -23.05 -5.32 14.35
C LYS A 228 -23.40 -6.58 13.56
N ARG A 229 -22.56 -6.97 12.58
CA ARG A 229 -22.80 -8.13 11.70
C ARG A 229 -22.20 -9.43 12.25
N ARG A 230 -21.46 -9.36 13.36
CA ARG A 230 -20.80 -10.51 14.01
C ARG A 230 -21.61 -10.95 15.23
N SER A 231 -21.41 -12.19 15.67
CA SER A 231 -22.10 -12.75 16.84
C SER A 231 -21.12 -13.43 17.80
N GLY A 232 -21.47 -13.50 19.08
CA GLY A 232 -20.73 -14.26 20.09
C GLY A 232 -19.35 -13.69 20.39
N GLU A 233 -18.38 -14.57 20.67
CA GLU A 233 -17.02 -14.16 21.05
C GLU A 233 -16.29 -13.36 19.98
N ASP A 234 -16.55 -13.64 18.70
CA ASP A 234 -15.88 -12.95 17.59
C ASP A 234 -16.29 -11.48 17.50
N GLN A 235 -17.50 -11.14 17.93
CA GLN A 235 -17.96 -9.75 18.04
C GLN A 235 -17.16 -9.00 19.10
N VAL A 236 -17.00 -9.62 20.27
CA VAL A 236 -16.27 -9.05 21.42
C VAL A 236 -14.78 -8.89 21.10
N LYS A 237 -14.14 -9.93 20.57
CA LYS A 237 -12.71 -9.92 20.22
C LYS A 237 -12.41 -8.87 19.15
N PHE A 238 -13.25 -8.77 18.12
CA PHE A 238 -13.05 -7.83 17.02
C PHE A 238 -13.11 -6.38 17.48
N LEU A 239 -14.20 -5.97 18.14
CA LEU A 239 -14.35 -4.58 18.58
C LEU A 239 -13.29 -4.20 19.64
N ARG A 240 -12.97 -5.12 20.57
CA ARG A 240 -11.91 -4.88 21.56
C ARG A 240 -10.56 -4.59 20.89
N SER A 241 -10.19 -5.39 19.89
CA SER A 241 -8.95 -5.16 19.13
C SER A 241 -8.97 -3.83 18.38
N SER A 242 -10.10 -3.45 17.77
CA SER A 242 -10.23 -2.17 17.07
C SER A 242 -10.11 -0.97 18.01
N VAL A 243 -10.73 -1.03 19.19
CA VAL A 243 -10.63 0.01 20.23
C VAL A 243 -9.19 0.19 20.68
N GLU A 244 -8.48 -0.91 20.97
CA GLU A 244 -7.07 -0.85 21.39
C GLU A 244 -6.18 -0.21 20.32
N LYS A 245 -6.37 -0.56 19.05
CA LYS A 245 -5.58 -0.02 17.93
C LYS A 245 -5.80 1.48 17.74
N VAL A 246 -7.07 1.91 17.78
CA VAL A 246 -7.44 3.32 17.59
C VAL A 246 -6.96 4.17 18.76
N LEU A 247 -7.08 3.66 19.99
CA LEU A 247 -6.56 4.35 21.17
C LEU A 247 -5.03 4.51 21.07
N LYS A 248 -4.30 3.44 20.76
CA LYS A 248 -2.83 3.51 20.59
C LYS A 248 -2.43 4.47 19.47
N ALA A 249 -3.17 4.49 18.35
CA ALA A 249 -2.91 5.42 17.27
C ALA A 249 -3.05 6.89 17.68
N LEU A 250 -4.03 7.25 18.51
CA LEU A 250 -4.17 8.61 19.02
C LEU A 250 -3.09 8.98 20.04
N LEU A 251 -2.64 8.02 20.85
CA LEU A 251 -1.52 8.22 21.77
C LEU A 251 -0.20 8.49 21.01
N GLU A 252 0.04 7.76 19.90
CA GLU A 252 1.18 8.03 19.01
C GLU A 252 1.14 9.43 18.38
N GLN A 253 -0.06 10.01 18.23
CA GLN A 253 -0.24 11.39 17.76
C GLN A 253 0.00 12.44 18.87
N GLY A 254 0.46 12.01 20.06
CA GLY A 254 0.78 12.89 21.19
C GLY A 254 -0.44 13.29 22.02
N MET A 255 -1.58 12.61 21.88
CA MET A 255 -2.77 12.86 22.68
C MET A 255 -2.65 12.16 24.04
N GLU A 256 -3.02 12.85 25.12
CA GLU A 256 -3.09 12.23 26.46
C GLU A 256 -4.19 11.15 26.52
N PRO A 257 -4.03 10.06 27.30
CA PRO A 257 -4.94 8.93 27.28
C PRO A 257 -6.42 9.25 27.54
N GLU A 258 -6.72 10.13 28.48
CA GLU A 258 -8.10 10.54 28.80
C GLU A 258 -8.70 11.37 27.68
N ASP A 259 -7.91 12.29 27.13
CA ASP A 259 -8.35 13.13 26.02
C ASP A 259 -8.57 12.30 24.75
N ALA A 260 -7.77 11.26 24.53
CA ALA A 260 -7.98 10.29 23.46
C ALA A 260 -9.30 9.52 23.62
N VAL A 261 -9.63 9.06 24.83
CA VAL A 261 -10.93 8.42 25.10
C VAL A 261 -12.07 9.40 24.85
N MET A 262 -11.98 10.63 25.37
CA MET A 262 -13.03 11.64 25.20
C MET A 262 -13.19 12.07 23.75
N HIS A 263 -12.08 12.20 23.01
CA HIS A 263 -12.07 12.49 21.58
C HIS A 263 -12.79 11.40 20.79
N ILE A 264 -12.47 10.13 21.05
CA ILE A 264 -13.15 8.99 20.42
C ILE A 264 -14.66 9.04 20.71
N LEU A 265 -15.05 9.21 21.97
CA LEU A 265 -16.46 9.23 22.35
C LEU A 265 -17.21 10.38 21.68
N SER A 266 -16.64 11.58 21.68
CA SER A 266 -17.21 12.75 20.99
C SER A 266 -17.41 12.49 19.49
N GLU A 267 -16.40 11.95 18.81
CA GLU A 267 -16.49 11.63 17.39
C GLU A 267 -17.55 10.55 17.12
N MET A 268 -17.62 9.50 17.92
CA MET A 268 -18.62 8.43 17.72
C MET A 268 -20.05 8.93 17.97
N TYR A 269 -20.29 9.73 19.01
CA TYR A 269 -21.61 10.34 19.25
C TYR A 269 -22.05 11.20 18.07
N LYS A 270 -21.15 12.04 17.57
CA LYS A 270 -21.39 12.90 16.41
C LYS A 270 -21.67 12.13 15.13
N ARG A 271 -20.92 11.06 14.85
CA ARG A 271 -21.00 10.30 13.59
C ARG A 271 -22.21 9.38 13.52
N PHE A 272 -22.56 8.73 14.62
CA PHE A 272 -23.74 7.86 14.69
C PHE A 272 -25.04 8.61 15.02
N ASP A 273 -24.96 9.93 15.25
CA ASP A 273 -26.12 10.79 15.52
C ASP A 273 -27.02 10.28 16.67
N VAL A 274 -26.39 9.84 17.78
CA VAL A 274 -27.08 9.19 18.92
C VAL A 274 -27.37 10.14 20.09
N GLY A 275 -27.43 11.45 19.79
CA GLY A 275 -27.65 12.53 20.77
C GLY A 275 -26.36 13.21 21.25
N GLU A 276 -26.50 14.14 22.20
CA GLU A 276 -25.37 14.84 22.80
C GLU A 276 -24.53 13.93 23.69
N LEU A 277 -23.21 14.10 23.64
CA LEU A 277 -22.29 13.40 24.53
C LEU A 277 -22.51 13.91 25.97
N PRO A 278 -22.78 13.04 26.96
CA PRO A 278 -22.82 13.44 28.37
C PRO A 278 -21.39 13.66 28.89
N GLU A 279 -20.74 14.71 28.39
CA GLU A 279 -19.30 14.93 28.52
C GLU A 279 -18.86 15.04 29.98
N ALA A 280 -19.59 15.81 30.80
CA ALA A 280 -19.27 16.01 32.21
C ALA A 280 -19.29 14.68 33.00
N GLU A 281 -20.32 13.85 32.79
CA GLU A 281 -20.45 12.55 33.47
C GLU A 281 -19.34 11.58 33.03
N LEU A 282 -19.03 11.54 31.73
CA LEU A 282 -18.02 10.65 31.18
C LEU A 282 -16.61 11.07 31.59
N ARG A 283 -16.31 12.38 31.64
CA ARG A 283 -15.00 12.88 32.13
C ARG A 283 -14.77 12.53 33.59
N GLU A 284 -15.77 12.66 34.45
CA GLU A 284 -15.64 12.28 35.85
C GLU A 284 -15.42 10.77 36.00
N LYS A 285 -16.16 9.92 35.26
CA LYS A 285 -15.93 8.46 35.24
C LYS A 285 -14.52 8.11 34.76
N VAL A 286 -14.03 8.75 33.71
CA VAL A 286 -12.67 8.53 33.19
C VAL A 286 -11.62 8.89 34.26
N LYS A 287 -11.78 10.03 34.95
CA LYS A 287 -10.87 10.44 36.04
C LYS A 287 -10.90 9.46 37.22
N GLU A 288 -12.08 9.02 37.64
CA GLU A 288 -12.23 8.06 38.74
C GLU A 288 -11.50 6.75 38.43
N ILE A 289 -11.71 6.22 37.21
CA ILE A 289 -11.10 4.97 36.73
C ILE A 289 -9.57 5.05 36.75
N VAL A 290 -9.01 6.17 36.30
CA VAL A 290 -7.55 6.38 36.25
C VAL A 290 -6.96 6.57 37.64
N THR A 291 -7.67 7.26 38.54
CA THR A 291 -7.21 7.50 39.92
C THR A 291 -7.14 6.21 40.73
N GLN A 292 -8.03 5.25 40.46
CA GLN A 292 -8.13 3.98 41.18
C GLN A 292 -7.09 2.93 40.74
N SER A 293 -6.44 3.10 39.58
CA SER A 293 -5.54 2.10 39.01
C SER A 293 -4.24 2.71 38.50
N ARG A 294 -3.16 2.57 39.30
CA ARG A 294 -1.84 3.13 38.97
C ARG A 294 -1.04 2.33 37.92
N GLU A 295 -1.29 1.05 37.72
CA GLU A 295 -0.39 0.19 36.91
C GLU A 295 -0.89 -0.26 35.53
N GLU A 296 -2.12 0.01 35.12
CA GLU A 296 -2.61 -0.39 33.78
C GLU A 296 -3.56 0.64 33.13
N ARG A 297 -3.27 1.95 33.27
CA ARG A 297 -4.11 3.08 32.80
C ARG A 297 -4.68 2.90 31.38
N ILE A 298 -3.85 2.55 30.40
CA ILE A 298 -4.27 2.39 28.99
C ILE A 298 -5.24 1.23 28.81
N LYS A 299 -5.00 0.10 29.48
CA LYS A 299 -5.82 -1.11 29.36
C LYS A 299 -7.21 -0.88 29.94
N ILE A 300 -7.29 -0.23 31.09
CA ILE A 300 -8.58 0.06 31.74
C ILE A 300 -9.37 1.09 30.96
N LEU A 301 -8.71 2.12 30.42
CA LEU A 301 -9.34 3.09 29.51
C LEU A 301 -9.85 2.41 28.22
N SER A 302 -9.10 1.47 27.67
CA SER A 302 -9.53 0.66 26.53
C SER A 302 -10.76 -0.20 26.86
N GLU A 303 -10.79 -0.85 28.04
CA GLU A 303 -11.93 -1.65 28.50
C GLU A 303 -13.19 -0.81 28.75
N PHE A 304 -13.02 0.37 29.35
CA PHE A 304 -14.09 1.35 29.52
C PHE A 304 -14.67 1.76 28.15
N LEU A 305 -13.80 2.15 27.23
CA LEU A 305 -14.19 2.58 25.89
C LEU A 305 -14.89 1.46 25.12
N PHE A 306 -14.34 0.24 25.15
CA PHE A 306 -14.98 -0.95 24.57
C PHE A 306 -16.38 -1.18 25.13
N SER A 307 -16.52 -1.16 26.46
CA SER A 307 -17.80 -1.43 27.13
C SER A 307 -18.85 -0.40 26.79
N HIS A 308 -18.47 0.88 26.75
CA HIS A 308 -19.35 1.98 26.38
C HIS A 308 -19.77 1.88 24.91
N LEU A 309 -18.81 1.64 24.00
CA LEU A 309 -19.08 1.52 22.58
C LEU A 309 -20.00 0.33 22.26
N MET A 310 -19.73 -0.81 22.88
CA MET A 310 -20.54 -2.02 22.73
C MET A 310 -21.98 -1.79 23.20
N LYS A 311 -22.17 -1.13 24.34
CA LYS A 311 -23.49 -0.85 24.91
C LYS A 311 -24.27 0.15 24.05
N LYS A 312 -23.64 1.25 23.64
CA LYS A 312 -24.32 2.41 23.04
C LYS A 312 -24.46 2.34 21.52
N PHE A 313 -23.57 1.62 20.83
CA PHE A 313 -23.52 1.65 19.36
C PHE A 313 -23.64 0.27 18.72
N VAL A 314 -23.61 -0.84 19.46
CA VAL A 314 -23.65 -2.20 18.88
C VAL A 314 -24.86 -3.01 19.33
N LYS A 315 -25.24 -2.94 20.61
CA LYS A 315 -26.40 -3.68 21.16
C LYS A 315 -27.76 -3.02 20.90
N ASP A 316 -27.76 -1.83 20.29
CA ASP A 316 -28.93 -1.12 19.77
C ASP A 316 -29.08 -1.34 18.25
#